data_AF-A0A2I1GVA8-F1
#
_entry.id   AF-A0A2I1GVA8-F1
#
_cell.length_a   1.000
_cell.length_b   1.000
_cell.length_c   1.000
_cell.angle_alpha   90.00
_cell.angle_beta   90.00
_cell.angle_gamma   90.00
#
_symmetry.space_group_name_H-M   'P 1'
#
loop_
_entity.id
_entity.type
_entity.pdbx_description
1 polymer ?
#
loop_
_entity_poly.entity_id
_entity_poly.type
_entity_poly.pdbx_seq_one_letter_code
_entity_poly.pdbx_strand_id
1 'polypeptide(L)'
;MNNVRGENRGSFIEGRSVHNQRIERLWVDLLKDVVKTYITIFIYLEDNCSLDLDNNVHMFCLHFVFLPRIKRNLEKWQSSWNNHKIRTENHNSPLQLYTKGMIESGYRGMEDITVNFADYGIDWD
;
A
#
# COMPACT_ATOMS: atom_id res chain seq x y z
N MET A 1 -36.60 5.76 -12.81
CA MET A 1 -36.63 6.84 -13.82
C MET A 1 -35.21 7.20 -14.17
N ASN A 2 -34.70 6.69 -15.31
CA ASN A 2 -33.49 7.17 -15.98
C ASN A 2 -33.69 6.79 -17.46
N ASN A 3 -34.55 7.52 -18.15
CA ASN A 3 -35.05 7.12 -19.48
C ASN A 3 -34.76 8.16 -20.58
N VAL A 4 -33.59 8.82 -20.54
CA VAL A 4 -33.23 9.78 -21.61
C VAL A 4 -31.71 10.00 -21.75
N ARG A 5 -30.87 9.01 -22.08
CA ARG A 5 -29.44 9.29 -22.39
C ARG A 5 -28.87 8.34 -23.47
N GLY A 6 -28.63 8.90 -24.66
CA GLY A 6 -28.34 8.25 -25.95
C GLY A 6 -27.10 7.34 -26.07
N GLU A 7 -26.99 6.73 -27.26
CA GLU A 7 -26.03 5.68 -27.68
C GLU A 7 -24.56 6.18 -27.71
N ASN A 8 -23.61 5.29 -27.39
CA ASN A 8 -22.17 5.53 -27.10
C ASN A 8 -21.81 5.97 -25.67
N ARG A 9 -22.15 5.15 -24.66
CA ARG A 9 -21.63 5.28 -23.27
C ARG A 9 -21.01 3.98 -22.73
N GLY A 10 -20.29 3.24 -23.58
CA GLY A 10 -19.52 2.06 -23.16
C GLY A 10 -18.31 2.37 -22.25
N SER A 11 -18.02 3.64 -21.98
CA SER A 11 -16.86 4.10 -21.20
C SER A 11 -17.11 4.35 -19.71
N PHE A 12 -18.35 4.14 -19.23
CA PHE A 12 -18.69 4.33 -17.83
C PHE A 12 -19.09 3.00 -17.20
N ILE A 13 -18.16 2.39 -16.47
CA ILE A 13 -18.43 1.19 -15.67
C ILE A 13 -18.92 1.65 -14.30
N GLU A 14 -20.24 1.68 -14.11
CA GLU A 14 -20.86 1.92 -12.82
C GLU A 14 -21.09 0.60 -12.08
N GLY A 15 -20.32 0.35 -11.03
CA GLY A 15 -20.42 -0.84 -10.20
C GLY A 15 -19.66 -0.69 -8.88
N ARG A 16 -20.03 -1.48 -7.86
CA ARG A 16 -19.28 -1.48 -6.58
C ARG A 16 -17.85 -1.97 -6.84
N SER A 17 -16.85 -1.16 -6.49
CA SER A 17 -15.42 -1.51 -6.60
C SER A 17 -14.99 -2.51 -5.51
N VAL A 18 -15.63 -3.68 -5.47
CA VAL A 18 -15.37 -4.73 -4.47
C VAL A 18 -14.03 -5.43 -4.68
N HIS A 19 -13.49 -5.36 -5.90
CA HIS A 19 -12.23 -5.99 -6.26
C HIS A 19 -11.02 -5.32 -5.57
N ASN A 20 -11.14 -4.04 -5.20
CA ASN A 20 -10.07 -3.27 -4.56
C ASN A 20 -10.06 -3.38 -3.03
N GLN A 21 -11.06 -4.05 -2.45
CA GLN A 21 -11.27 -4.09 -0.99
C GLN A 21 -10.04 -4.62 -0.22
N ARG A 22 -9.30 -5.55 -0.80
CA ARG A 22 -8.12 -6.18 -0.16
C ARG A 22 -6.94 -5.22 -0.05
N ILE A 23 -6.65 -4.46 -1.10
CA ILE A 23 -5.57 -3.47 -1.05
C ILE A 23 -5.97 -2.27 -0.19
N GLU A 24 -7.24 -1.87 -0.19
CA GLU A 24 -7.75 -0.85 0.72
C GLU A 24 -7.60 -1.26 2.18
N ARG A 25 -7.91 -2.52 2.51
CA ARG A 25 -7.71 -3.04 3.87
C ARG A 25 -6.23 -3.00 4.27
N LEU A 26 -5.35 -3.41 3.36
CA LEU A 26 -3.90 -3.37 3.54
C LEU A 26 -3.42 -1.95 3.84
N TRP A 27 -3.89 -0.95 3.06
CA TRP A 27 -3.57 0.46 3.28
C TRP A 27 -4.05 0.97 4.64
N VAL A 28 -5.26 0.60 5.06
CA VAL A 28 -5.79 0.99 6.37
C VAL A 28 -4.92 0.45 7.50
N ASP A 29 -4.53 -0.83 7.44
CA ASP A 29 -3.73 -1.45 8.48
C ASP A 29 -2.28 -0.91 8.47
N LEU A 30 -1.68 -0.68 7.30
CA LEU A 30 -0.37 -0.03 7.17
C LEU A 30 -0.36 1.39 7.77
N LEU A 31 -1.38 2.17 7.44
CA LEU A 31 -1.53 3.54 7.94
C LEU A 31 -1.60 3.53 9.47
N LYS A 32 -2.43 2.65 10.02
CA LYS A 32 -2.65 2.52 11.46
C LYS A 32 -1.40 2.05 12.20
N ASP A 33 -0.74 1.01 11.70
CA ASP A 33 0.31 0.31 12.46
C ASP A 33 1.70 0.95 12.29
N VAL A 34 1.96 1.61 11.15
CA VAL A 34 3.28 2.17 10.84
C VAL A 34 3.21 3.69 10.68
N VAL A 35 2.43 4.17 9.72
CA VAL A 35 2.51 5.57 9.26
C VAL A 35 2.09 6.57 10.34
N LYS A 36 1.00 6.28 11.05
CA LYS A 36 0.45 7.18 12.09
C LYS A 36 1.46 7.49 13.19
N THR A 37 2.32 6.54 13.53
CA THR A 37 3.41 6.73 14.50
C THR A 37 4.36 7.85 14.05
N TYR A 38 4.80 7.83 12.79
CA TYR A 38 5.73 8.83 12.27
C TYR A 38 5.07 10.19 12.07
N ILE A 39 3.82 10.22 11.59
CA ILE A 39 3.04 11.46 11.50
C ILE A 39 2.97 12.14 12.88
N THR A 40 2.66 11.36 13.93
CA THR A 40 2.54 11.89 15.30
C THR A 40 3.86 12.45 15.80
N ILE A 41 4.98 11.76 15.52
CA ILE A 41 6.32 12.23 15.89
C ILE A 41 6.67 13.52 15.14
N PHE A 42 6.39 13.61 13.84
CA PHE A 42 6.76 14.78 13.04
C PHE A 42 5.94 16.02 13.41
N ILE A 43 4.63 15.87 13.64
CA ILE A 43 3.79 16.94 14.19
C ILE A 43 4.32 17.40 15.55
N TYR A 44 4.70 16.46 16.42
CA TYR A 44 5.28 16.82 17.72
C TYR A 44 6.58 17.61 17.58
N LEU A 45 7.46 17.23 16.64
CA LEU A 45 8.71 17.93 16.39
C LEU A 45 8.48 19.35 15.84
N GLU A 46 7.49 19.53 14.97
CA GLU A 46 7.07 20.83 14.44
C GLU A 46 6.54 21.72 15.58
N ASP A 47 5.57 21.22 16.36
CA ASP A 47 4.88 21.99 17.38
C ASP A 47 5.76 22.31 18.62
N ASN A 48 6.67 21.41 19.00
CA ASN A 48 7.35 21.47 20.30
C ASN A 48 8.89 21.50 20.23
N CYS A 49 9.48 21.19 19.07
CA CYS A 49 10.95 21.08 18.93
C CYS A 49 11.52 22.03 17.86
N SER A 50 10.72 22.99 17.37
CA SER A 50 11.13 23.98 16.37
C SER A 50 11.67 23.35 15.09
N LEU A 51 11.08 22.24 14.64
CA LEU A 51 11.39 21.65 13.34
C LEU A 51 10.91 22.59 12.23
N ASP A 52 11.83 23.36 11.68
CA ASP A 52 11.62 24.17 10.48
C ASP A 52 11.71 23.34 9.18
N LEU A 53 10.63 23.33 8.39
CA LEU A 53 10.51 22.61 7.12
C LEU A 53 11.22 23.31 5.95
N ASP A 54 11.43 24.63 6.05
CA ASP A 54 12.16 25.41 5.04
C ASP A 54 13.68 25.33 5.25
N ASN A 55 14.12 24.77 6.39
CA ASN A 55 15.52 24.56 6.71
C ASN A 55 16.04 23.22 6.18
N ASN A 56 16.87 23.29 5.15
CA ASN A 56 17.48 22.10 4.53
C ASN A 56 18.31 21.24 5.49
N VAL A 57 18.93 21.82 6.52
CA VAL A 57 19.69 21.06 7.53
C VAL A 57 18.75 20.25 8.41
N HIS A 58 17.62 20.84 8.82
CA HIS A 58 16.60 20.15 9.60
C HIS A 58 15.99 19.00 8.81
N MET A 59 15.63 19.22 7.55
CA MET A 59 15.09 18.18 6.67
C MET A 59 16.11 17.06 6.40
N PHE A 60 17.39 17.40 6.20
CA PHE A 60 18.45 16.40 6.10
C PHE A 60 18.55 15.55 7.36
N CYS A 61 18.59 16.17 8.54
CA CYS A 61 18.64 15.46 9.82
C CYS A 61 17.41 14.57 10.03
N LEU A 62 16.21 15.08 9.71
CA LEU A 62 14.97 14.33 9.78
C LEU A 62 15.04 13.07 8.90
N HIS A 63 15.44 13.22 7.64
CA HIS A 63 15.58 12.09 6.72
C HIS A 63 16.65 11.10 7.18
N PHE A 64 17.83 11.59 7.57
CA PHE A 64 18.95 10.76 8.03
C PHE A 64 18.55 9.89 9.23
N VAL A 65 17.78 10.45 10.16
CA VAL A 65 17.29 9.73 11.33
C VAL A 65 16.13 8.81 10.97
N PHE A 66 15.10 9.31 10.29
CA PHE A 66 13.83 8.58 10.21
C PHE A 66 13.69 7.65 9.01
N LEU A 67 14.32 7.92 7.86
CA LEU A 67 14.25 7.00 6.71
C LEU A 67 14.69 5.57 7.04
N PRO A 68 15.87 5.31 7.65
CA PRO A 68 16.26 3.94 7.99
C PRO A 68 15.32 3.29 9.02
N ARG A 69 14.72 4.10 9.91
CA ARG A 69 13.76 3.61 10.91
C ARG A 69 12.44 3.22 10.26
N ILE A 70 11.92 4.07 9.37
CA ILE A 70 10.70 3.82 8.59
C ILE A 70 10.88 2.55 7.76
N LYS A 71 11.98 2.45 7.00
CA LYS A 71 12.29 1.25 6.21
C LYS A 71 12.27 -0.02 7.06
N ARG A 72 12.98 -0.04 8.18
CA ARG A 72 13.00 -1.19 9.09
C ARG A 72 11.62 -1.55 9.64
N ASN A 73 10.80 -0.55 9.97
CA ASN A 73 9.44 -0.79 10.46
C ASN A 73 8.52 -1.33 9.36
N LEU A 74 8.67 -0.83 8.13
CA LEU A 74 7.96 -1.36 6.95
C LEU A 74 8.35 -2.81 6.65
N GLU A 75 9.63 -3.16 6.69
CA GLU A 75 10.11 -4.53 6.49
C GLU A 75 9.53 -5.48 7.55
N LYS A 76 9.53 -5.06 8.81
CA LYS A 76 8.92 -5.83 9.92
C LYS A 76 7.42 -5.98 9.74
N TRP A 77 6.73 -4.90 9.39
CA TRP A 77 5.29 -4.92 9.17
C TRP A 77 4.93 -5.82 7.98
N GLN A 78 5.66 -5.72 6.87
CA GLN A 78 5.49 -6.59 5.70
C GLN A 78 5.65 -8.06 6.07
N SER A 79 6.70 -8.40 6.82
CA SER A 79 6.92 -9.78 7.29
C SER A 79 5.78 -10.26 8.19
N SER A 80 5.35 -9.43 9.13
CA SER A 80 4.22 -9.76 10.02
C SER A 80 2.91 -9.92 9.25
N TRP A 81 2.62 -9.00 8.33
CA TRP A 81 1.43 -8.99 7.50
C TRP A 81 1.40 -10.20 6.57
N ASN A 82 2.50 -10.55 5.92
CA ASN A 82 2.52 -11.71 5.02
C ASN A 82 2.34 -13.05 5.76
N ASN A 83 2.64 -13.09 7.06
CA ASN A 83 2.56 -14.30 7.89
C ASN A 83 1.35 -14.34 8.84
N HIS A 84 0.56 -13.27 8.95
CA HIS A 84 -0.61 -13.26 9.85
C HIS A 84 -1.70 -14.19 9.32
N LYS A 85 -2.44 -14.84 10.23
CA LYS A 85 -3.52 -15.76 9.87
C LYS A 85 -4.80 -14.99 9.54
N ILE A 86 -5.39 -15.24 8.38
CA ILE A 86 -6.67 -14.67 8.00
C ILE A 86 -7.80 -15.62 8.45
N ARG A 87 -8.64 -15.15 9.38
CA ARG A 87 -9.72 -15.96 9.96
C ARG A 87 -10.70 -16.51 8.92
N THR A 88 -11.02 -15.72 7.89
CA THR A 88 -11.98 -16.10 6.84
C THR A 88 -11.40 -17.07 5.80
N GLU A 89 -10.07 -17.27 5.80
CA GLU A 89 -9.36 -18.06 4.80
C GLU A 89 -8.77 -19.33 5.44
N ASN A 90 -9.54 -19.97 6.33
CA ASN A 90 -9.14 -21.17 7.08
C ASN A 90 -7.83 -20.97 7.88
N HIS A 91 -7.59 -19.77 8.40
CA HIS A 91 -6.38 -19.40 9.13
C HIS A 91 -5.08 -19.49 8.30
N ASN A 92 -5.17 -19.51 6.97
CA ASN A 92 -4.01 -19.37 6.11
C ASN A 92 -3.51 -17.91 6.13
N SER A 93 -2.19 -17.75 6.00
CA SER A 93 -1.58 -16.43 5.83
C SER A 93 -1.62 -15.96 4.37
N PRO A 94 -1.49 -14.65 4.09
CA PRO A 94 -1.33 -14.16 2.73
C PRO A 94 -0.25 -14.90 1.94
N LEU A 95 0.91 -15.17 2.56
CA LEU A 95 1.99 -15.93 1.92
C LEU A 95 1.56 -17.37 1.59
N GLN A 96 0.84 -18.04 2.49
CA GLN A 96 0.35 -19.39 2.23
C GLN A 96 -0.70 -19.43 1.12
N LEU A 97 -1.61 -18.45 1.10
CA LEU A 97 -2.62 -18.32 0.04
C LEU A 97 -1.96 -18.06 -1.32
N TYR A 98 -0.94 -17.20 -1.36
CA TYR A 98 -0.16 -16.93 -2.55
C TYR A 98 0.54 -18.20 -3.07
N THR A 99 1.27 -18.90 -2.20
CA THR A 99 1.95 -20.16 -2.54
C THR A 99 0.97 -21.23 -3.02
N LYS A 100 -0.18 -21.38 -2.36
CA LYS A 100 -1.23 -22.31 -2.76
C LYS A 100 -1.78 -21.96 -4.16
N GLY A 101 -2.06 -20.69 -4.40
CA GLY A 101 -2.52 -20.21 -5.71
C GLY A 101 -1.53 -20.51 -6.84
N MET A 102 -0.22 -20.36 -6.60
CA MET A 102 0.82 -20.72 -7.58
C MET A 102 0.84 -22.22 -7.89
N ILE A 103 0.62 -23.07 -6.90
CA ILE A 103 0.58 -24.53 -7.09
C ILE A 103 -0.67 -24.93 -7.90
N GLU A 104 -1.81 -24.33 -7.60
CA GLU A 104 -3.10 -24.69 -8.21
C GLU A 104 -3.30 -24.10 -9.62
N SER A 105 -2.83 -22.88 -9.85
CA SER A 105 -3.12 -22.11 -11.08
C SER A 105 -1.90 -21.91 -12.00
N GLY A 106 -0.77 -22.54 -11.65
CA GLY A 106 0.52 -22.36 -12.31
C GLY A 106 1.30 -21.15 -11.79
N TYR A 107 2.60 -21.16 -12.04
CA TYR A 107 3.53 -20.12 -11.60
C TYR A 107 3.19 -18.77 -12.26
N ARG A 108 2.71 -17.81 -11.48
CA ARG A 108 2.35 -16.44 -11.93
C ARG A 108 2.86 -15.43 -10.90
N GLY A 109 3.31 -14.25 -11.35
CA GLY A 109 3.68 -13.13 -10.47
C GLY A 109 5.09 -13.20 -9.86
N MET A 110 5.96 -14.08 -10.38
CA MET A 110 7.37 -14.22 -10.00
C MET A 110 8.31 -13.95 -11.19
N GLU A 111 7.80 -13.30 -12.23
CA GLU A 111 8.63 -12.76 -13.31
C GLU A 111 9.56 -11.71 -12.70
N ASP A 112 10.84 -11.69 -13.08
CA ASP A 112 11.79 -10.66 -12.66
C ASP A 112 11.23 -9.31 -13.11
N ILE A 113 10.57 -8.60 -12.19
CA ILE A 113 10.03 -7.28 -12.46
C ILE A 113 11.23 -6.33 -12.49
N THR A 114 11.86 -6.21 -13.65
CA THR A 114 12.51 -4.95 -14.01
C THR A 114 11.41 -3.90 -14.07
N VAL A 115 11.04 -3.35 -12.91
CA VAL A 115 10.05 -2.27 -12.82
C VAL A 115 10.68 -1.08 -13.53
N ASN A 116 10.32 -0.88 -14.80
CA ASN A 116 10.59 0.37 -15.45
C ASN A 116 9.68 1.42 -14.77
N PHE A 117 10.28 2.31 -14.00
CA PHE A 117 9.53 3.38 -13.33
C PHE A 117 8.75 4.27 -14.30
N ALA A 118 9.16 4.31 -15.58
CA ALA A 118 8.42 5.04 -16.62
C ALA A 118 7.08 4.38 -16.99
N ASP A 119 6.92 3.07 -16.73
CA ASP A 119 5.72 2.30 -17.07
C ASP A 119 4.74 2.17 -15.90
N TYR A 120 5.09 2.71 -14.72
CA TYR A 120 4.24 2.66 -13.54
C TYR A 120 3.00 3.57 -13.71
N GLY A 121 1.81 2.97 -13.83
CA GLY A 121 0.55 3.68 -14.00
C GLY A 121 0.09 3.88 -15.45
N ILE A 122 0.75 3.21 -16.40
CA ILE A 122 0.27 3.09 -17.78
C ILE A 122 -0.61 1.83 -17.85
N ASP A 123 -1.92 2.02 -18.02
CA ASP A 123 -2.83 0.93 -18.38
C ASP A 123 -2.61 0.61 -19.86
N TRP A 124 -1.91 -0.49 -20.13
CA TRP A 124 -1.81 -1.02 -21.50
C TRP A 124 -3.14 -1.70 -21.85
N ASP A 125 -3.80 -1.19 -22.89
CA ASP A 125 -5.09 -1.66 -23.43
C ASP A 125 -5.11 -3.16 -23.78
#